data_AF-A0A948TK65-F1
#
_entry.id   AF-A0A948TK65-F1
#
_cell.length_a   1.000
_cell.length_b   1.000
_cell.length_c   1.000
_cell.angle_alpha   90.00
_cell.angle_beta   90.00
_cell.angle_gamma   90.00
#
_symmetry.space_group_name_H-M   'P 1'
#
loop_
_entity.id
_entity.type
_entity.pdbx_description
1 polymer ?
#
loop_
_entity_poly.entity_id
_entity_poly.type
_entity_poly.pdbx_seq_one_letter_code
_entity_poly.pdbx_strand_id
1 'polypeptide(L)'
;MHLSLQQKLTITLLIAFGILLMFWQIPIIPLAPYLTISLADLPSMLITMRYNHTVGIITATGIACGYWLCQGLSIIAGIGILASFLFNIVMLSLFYYHHRLHLFTASIITTFIMSMLCLLY
;
A
#
# COMPACT_ATOMS: atom_id res chain seq x y z
N MET A 1 -6.20 -19.96 9.21
CA MET A 1 -7.17 -19.01 8.59
C MET A 1 -7.69 -19.66 7.31
N HIS A 2 -8.89 -20.25 7.34
CA HIS A 2 -9.47 -20.91 6.16
C HIS A 2 -10.24 -19.84 5.35
N LEU A 3 -9.58 -19.23 4.36
CA LEU A 3 -10.21 -18.27 3.46
C LEU A 3 -11.11 -19.01 2.46
N SER A 4 -12.32 -18.52 2.23
CA SER A 4 -13.20 -19.06 1.19
C SER A 4 -12.60 -18.79 -0.19
N LEU A 5 -12.95 -19.62 -1.18
CA LEU A 5 -12.40 -19.52 -2.53
C LEU A 5 -12.64 -18.12 -3.14
N GLN A 6 -13.81 -17.52 -2.87
CA GLN A 6 -14.16 -16.16 -3.28
C GLN A 6 -13.26 -15.09 -2.66
N GLN A 7 -12.87 -15.24 -1.38
CA GLN A 7 -11.98 -14.29 -0.70
C GLN A 7 -10.60 -14.33 -1.33
N LYS A 8 -10.07 -15.52 -1.62
CA LYS A 8 -8.78 -15.69 -2.29
C LYS A 8 -8.78 -15.03 -3.66
N LEU A 9 -9.81 -15.29 -4.47
CA LEU A 9 -9.96 -14.65 -5.79
C LEU A 9 -10.02 -13.12 -5.68
N THR A 10 -10.76 -12.59 -4.72
CA THR A 10 -10.86 -11.14 -4.49
C THR A 10 -9.50 -10.53 -4.16
N ILE A 11 -8.73 -11.17 -3.26
CA ILE A 11 -7.38 -10.73 -2.88
C ILE A 11 -6.46 -10.75 -4.11
N THR A 12 -6.46 -11.84 -4.89
CA THR A 12 -5.63 -11.95 -6.10
C THR A 12 -5.99 -10.90 -7.15
N LEU A 13 -7.28 -10.63 -7.37
CA LEU A 13 -7.73 -9.58 -8.28
C LEU A 13 -7.27 -8.20 -7.82
N LEU A 14 -7.37 -7.90 -6.53
CA LEU A 14 -6.91 -6.61 -6.01
C LEU A 14 -5.39 -6.47 -6.04
N ILE A 15 -4.64 -7.55 -5.87
CA ILE A 15 -3.18 -7.56 -6.09
C ILE A 15 -2.88 -7.23 -7.55
N ALA A 16 -3.52 -7.90 -8.50
CA ALA A 16 -3.31 -7.65 -9.93
C ALA A 16 -3.65 -6.19 -10.30
N PHE A 17 -4.74 -5.65 -9.75
CA PHE A 17 -5.12 -4.27 -9.95
C PHE A 17 -4.13 -3.28 -9.32
N GLY A 18 -3.62 -3.57 -8.11
CA GLY A 18 -2.58 -2.76 -7.47
C GLY A 18 -1.28 -2.73 -8.27
N ILE A 19 -0.87 -3.87 -8.86
CA ILE A 19 0.30 -3.91 -9.75
C ILE A 19 0.09 -3.00 -10.96
N LEU A 20 -1.09 -3.03 -11.58
CA LEU A 20 -1.42 -2.13 -12.70
C LEU A 20 -1.36 -0.66 -12.28
N LEU A 21 -1.83 -0.32 -11.08
CA LEU A 21 -1.78 1.05 -10.56
C LEU A 21 -0.36 1.54 -10.26
N MET A 22 0.61 0.67 -9.98
CA MET A 22 2.00 1.09 -9.78
C MET A 22 2.65 1.63 -11.06
N PHE A 23 2.16 1.25 -12.25
CA PHE A 23 2.60 1.88 -13.50
C PHE A 23 2.13 3.33 -13.62
N TRP A 24 1.07 3.72 -12.90
CA TRP A 24 0.57 5.09 -12.82
C TRP A 24 1.08 5.76 -11.55
N GLN A 25 2.38 5.96 -11.46
CA GLN A 25 3.03 6.61 -10.33
C GLN A 25 3.45 8.04 -10.70
N ILE A 26 3.07 9.00 -9.84
CA ILE A 26 3.30 10.43 -10.05
C ILE A 26 4.33 10.89 -9.03
N PRO A 27 5.45 11.53 -9.45
CA PRO A 27 6.43 12.08 -8.52
C PRO A 27 5.80 13.24 -7.74
N ILE A 28 5.96 13.22 -6.42
CA ILE A 28 5.36 14.23 -5.52
C ILE A 28 6.09 15.57 -5.66
N ILE A 29 7.43 15.51 -5.77
CA ILE A 29 8.30 16.69 -5.76
C ILE A 29 9.27 16.58 -6.95
N PRO A 30 9.41 17.62 -7.80
CA PRO A 30 10.35 17.63 -8.91
C PRO A 30 11.81 17.40 -8.48
N LEU A 31 12.16 17.76 -7.24
CA LEU A 31 13.51 17.65 -6.67
C LEU A 31 13.86 16.22 -6.20
N ALA A 32 12.85 15.37 -5.97
CA ALA A 32 13.01 14.00 -5.48
C ALA A 32 12.11 13.04 -6.28
N PRO A 33 12.43 12.78 -7.56
CA PRO A 33 11.59 11.97 -8.46
C PRO A 33 11.49 10.49 -8.06
N TYR A 34 12.34 10.04 -7.15
CA TYR A 34 12.27 8.71 -6.52
C TYR A 34 11.16 8.62 -5.45
N LEU A 35 10.62 9.75 -5.00
CA LEU A 35 9.51 9.80 -4.05
C LEU A 35 8.19 9.95 -4.83
N THR A 36 7.57 8.82 -5.14
CA THR A 36 6.33 8.76 -5.91
C THR A 36 5.14 8.40 -5.03
N ILE A 37 4.01 9.11 -5.20
CA ILE A 37 2.72 8.62 -4.72
C ILE A 37 2.16 7.70 -5.78
N SER A 38 1.75 6.51 -5.36
CA SER A 38 1.04 5.57 -6.22
C SER A 38 -0.36 5.31 -5.66
N LEU A 39 -1.34 5.21 -6.55
CA LEU A 39 -2.70 4.80 -6.18
C LEU A 39 -2.77 3.31 -5.80
N ALA A 40 -1.67 2.56 -5.98
CA ALA A 40 -1.58 1.14 -5.67
C ALA A 40 -1.69 0.83 -4.17
N ASP A 41 -1.55 1.84 -3.31
CA ASP A 41 -1.75 1.70 -1.87
C ASP A 41 -3.24 1.58 -1.49
N LEU A 42 -4.17 2.07 -2.35
CA LEU A 42 -5.61 1.99 -2.08
C LEU A 42 -6.15 0.55 -2.07
N PRO A 43 -5.80 -0.34 -3.03
CA PRO A 43 -6.14 -1.76 -2.95
C PRO A 43 -5.76 -2.44 -1.64
N SER A 44 -4.53 -2.26 -1.15
CA SER A 44 -4.10 -2.90 0.10
C SER A 44 -4.90 -2.36 1.30
N MET A 45 -5.20 -1.06 1.31
CA MET A 45 -6.07 -0.46 2.33
C MET A 45 -7.51 -0.97 2.26
N LEU A 46 -8.11 -1.10 1.07
CA LEU A 46 -9.47 -1.62 0.89
C LEU A 46 -9.61 -3.07 1.38
N ILE A 47 -8.66 -3.95 1.05
CA ILE A 47 -8.65 -5.32 1.60
C ILE A 47 -8.53 -5.27 3.14
N THR A 48 -7.73 -4.34 3.67
CA THR A 48 -7.49 -4.21 5.10
C THR A 48 -8.75 -3.83 5.85
N MET A 49 -9.56 -2.92 5.29
CA MET A 49 -10.87 -2.56 5.82
C MET A 49 -11.83 -3.74 5.84
N ARG A 50 -11.81 -4.57 4.79
CA ARG A 50 -12.80 -5.65 4.64
C ARG A 50 -12.45 -6.91 5.40
N TYR A 51 -11.17 -7.25 5.53
CA TYR A 51 -10.74 -8.51 6.13
C TYR A 51 -10.01 -8.29 7.44
N ASN A 52 -8.70 -8.04 7.38
CA ASN A 52 -7.83 -7.84 8.54
C ASN A 52 -6.51 -7.20 8.11
N HIS A 53 -5.79 -6.62 9.07
CA HIS A 53 -4.46 -6.03 8.87
C HIS A 53 -3.45 -6.99 8.21
N THR A 54 -3.43 -8.25 8.65
CA THR A 54 -2.54 -9.29 8.08
C THR A 54 -2.83 -9.56 6.61
N VAL A 55 -4.11 -9.59 6.21
CA VAL A 55 -4.48 -9.77 4.79
C VAL A 55 -4.02 -8.56 3.99
N GLY A 56 -4.18 -7.36 4.54
CA GLY A 56 -3.63 -6.10 4.03
C GLY A 56 -2.16 -6.17 3.66
N ILE A 57 -1.32 -6.54 4.64
CA ILE A 57 0.13 -6.68 4.44
C ILE A 57 0.42 -7.67 3.33
N ILE A 58 -0.25 -8.83 3.29
CA ILE A 58 -0.05 -9.84 2.24
C ILE A 58 -0.35 -9.26 0.85
N THR A 59 -1.43 -8.48 0.70
CA THR A 59 -1.75 -7.76 -0.55
C THR A 59 -0.65 -6.78 -0.93
N ALA A 60 -0.19 -5.94 0.01
CA ALA A 60 0.85 -4.95 -0.25
C ALA A 60 2.16 -5.62 -0.70
N THR A 61 2.54 -6.73 -0.05
CA THR A 61 3.70 -7.53 -0.44
C THR A 61 3.52 -8.11 -1.84
N GLY A 62 2.34 -8.66 -2.14
CA GLY A 62 2.02 -9.20 -3.47
C GLY A 62 2.14 -8.15 -4.57
N ILE A 63 1.67 -6.92 -4.30
CA ILE A 63 1.76 -5.80 -5.24
C ILE A 63 3.22 -5.39 -5.46
N ALA A 64 3.96 -5.13 -4.38
CA ALA A 64 5.35 -4.69 -4.45
C ALA A 64 6.26 -5.72 -5.13
N CYS A 65 6.14 -7.00 -4.74
CA CYS A 65 6.89 -8.09 -5.37
C CYS A 65 6.49 -8.27 -6.84
N GLY A 66 5.19 -8.23 -7.16
CA GLY A 66 4.71 -8.34 -8.54
C GLY A 66 5.25 -7.22 -9.43
N TYR A 67 5.24 -5.98 -8.93
CA TYR A 67 5.78 -4.84 -9.66
C TYR A 67 7.30 -4.90 -9.84
N TRP A 68 8.03 -5.36 -8.82
CA TRP A 68 9.47 -5.54 -8.91
C TRP A 68 9.86 -6.61 -9.93
N LEU A 69 9.09 -7.70 -10.03
CA LEU A 69 9.24 -8.71 -11.07
C LEU A 69 9.00 -8.11 -12.46
N CYS A 70 7.97 -7.28 -12.63
CA CYS A 70 7.70 -6.60 -13.91
C CYS A 70 8.81 -5.65 -14.35
N GLN A 71 9.55 -5.06 -13.41
CA GLN A 71 10.71 -4.19 -13.68
C GLN A 71 12.02 -4.96 -13.92
N GLY A 72 11.98 -6.30 -13.96
CA GLY A 72 13.16 -7.12 -14.21
C GLY A 72 14.12 -7.23 -13.02
N LEU A 73 13.63 -7.12 -11.78
CA LEU A 73 14.42 -7.29 -10.55
C LEU A 73 15.62 -6.33 -10.42
N SER A 74 15.54 -5.14 -11.01
CA SER A 74 16.57 -4.11 -10.86
C SER A 74 16.76 -3.74 -9.38
N ILE A 75 18.02 -3.76 -8.92
CA ILE A 75 18.40 -3.42 -7.53
C ILE A 75 18.07 -1.96 -7.24
N ILE A 76 18.32 -1.07 -8.21
CA ILE A 76 18.07 0.37 -8.07
C ILE A 76 16.57 0.64 -7.94
N ALA A 77 15.75 0.00 -8.77
CA ALA A 77 14.29 0.08 -8.65
C ALA A 77 13.79 -0.56 -7.34
N GLY A 78 14.42 -1.66 -6.92
CA GLY A 78 14.07 -2.38 -5.70
C GLY A 78 14.12 -1.52 -4.45
N ILE A 79 15.08 -0.59 -4.34
CA ILE A 79 15.18 0.32 -3.19
C ILE A 79 13.97 1.25 -3.12
N GLY A 80 13.55 1.83 -4.27
CA GLY A 80 12.36 2.67 -4.34
C GLY A 80 11.09 1.90 -3.99
N ILE A 81 10.94 0.69 -4.54
CA ILE A 81 9.79 -0.18 -4.27
C ILE A 81 9.74 -0.59 -2.80
N LEU A 82 10.88 -0.89 -2.18
CA LEU A 82 10.97 -1.20 -0.75
C LEU A 82 10.59 0.01 0.11
N ALA A 83 11.04 1.21 -0.24
CA ALA A 83 10.65 2.43 0.46
C ALA A 83 9.13 2.68 0.38
N SER A 84 8.54 2.57 -0.81
CA SER A 84 7.09 2.66 -1.01
C SER A 84 6.33 1.58 -0.25
N PHE A 85 6.85 0.36 -0.22
CA PHE A 85 6.26 -0.76 0.52
C PHE A 85 6.28 -0.53 2.04
N LEU A 86 7.40 -0.07 2.60
CA LEU A 86 7.51 0.27 4.01
C LEU A 86 6.55 1.41 4.38
N PHE A 87 6.45 2.44 3.55
CA PHE A 87 5.49 3.52 3.72
C PHE A 87 4.05 2.99 3.72
N ASN A 88 3.69 2.11 2.77
CA ASN A 88 2.38 1.48 2.70
C ASN A 88 2.08 0.69 3.99
N ILE A 89 3.00 -0.13 4.49
CA ILE A 89 2.80 -0.87 5.75
C ILE A 89 2.54 0.08 6.92
N VAL A 90 3.32 1.16 7.05
CA VAL A 90 3.15 2.15 8.12
C VAL A 90 1.78 2.82 8.00
N MET A 91 1.43 3.28 6.80
CA MET A 91 0.14 3.91 6.52
C MET A 91 -1.03 2.97 6.82
N LEU A 92 -0.93 1.71 6.39
CA LEU A 92 -1.93 0.67 6.56
C LEU A 92 -2.08 0.28 8.04
N SER A 93 -1.00 0.31 8.81
CA SER A 93 -1.01 0.10 10.27
C SER A 93 -1.70 1.25 11.01
N LEU A 94 -1.33 2.49 10.69
CA LEU A 94 -1.96 3.71 11.20
C LEU A 94 -3.45 3.72 10.89
N PHE A 95 -3.80 3.42 9.64
CA PHE A 95 -5.18 3.36 9.18
C PHE A 95 -5.98 2.26 9.88
N TYR A 96 -5.44 1.05 10.02
CA TYR A 96 -6.10 -0.04 10.73
C TYR A 96 -6.34 0.28 12.21
N TYR A 97 -5.31 0.82 12.89
CA TYR A 97 -5.42 1.21 14.30
C TYR A 97 -6.48 2.29 14.50
N HIS A 98 -6.51 3.30 13.63
CA HIS A 98 -7.46 4.39 13.72
C HIS A 98 -8.89 3.96 13.36
N HIS A 99 -9.08 3.11 12.35
CA HIS A 99 -10.38 2.52 12.01
C HIS A 99 -10.96 1.70 13.17
N ARG A 100 -10.11 0.98 13.92
CA ARG A 100 -10.53 0.21 15.10
C ARG A 100 -11.02 1.08 16.26
N LEU A 101 -10.67 2.38 16.29
CA LEU A 101 -11.03 3.32 17.34
C LEU A 101 -12.28 4.18 17.04
N HIS A 102 -13.10 3.81 16.04
CA HIS A 102 -14.44 4.40 15.77
C HIS A 102 -14.49 5.90 15.38
N LEU A 103 -13.40 6.54 14.93
CA LEU A 103 -13.42 7.93 14.43
C LEU A 103 -13.66 7.96 12.91
N PHE A 104 -14.91 7.79 12.49
CA PHE A 104 -15.28 7.46 11.10
C PHE A 104 -15.05 8.56 10.04
N THR A 105 -14.96 9.85 10.43
CA THR A 105 -14.94 10.96 9.44
C THR A 105 -13.61 11.72 9.36
N ALA A 106 -12.77 11.68 10.40
CA ALA A 106 -11.46 12.35 10.40
C ALA A 106 -10.32 11.47 9.85
N SER A 107 -10.59 10.19 9.59
CA SER A 107 -9.58 9.13 9.61
C SER A 107 -8.58 9.15 8.45
N ILE A 108 -9.03 9.46 7.24
CA ILE A 108 -8.15 9.42 6.05
C ILE A 108 -7.18 10.61 6.07
N ILE A 109 -7.65 11.79 6.47
CA ILE A 109 -6.84 13.02 6.46
C ILE A 109 -5.81 13.00 7.60
N THR A 110 -6.21 12.57 8.81
CA THR A 110 -5.31 12.52 9.97
C THR A 110 -4.21 11.48 9.81
N THR A 111 -4.51 10.31 9.21
CA THR A 111 -3.51 9.28 8.94
C THR A 111 -2.55 9.66 7.82
N PHE A 112 -3.04 10.36 6.78
CA PHE A 112 -2.17 10.91 5.74
C PHE A 112 -1.18 11.93 6.32
N ILE A 113 -1.67 12.86 7.14
CA ILE A 113 -0.84 13.89 7.82
C ILE A 113 0.19 13.25 8.76
N MET A 114 -0.21 12.25 9.57
CA MET A 114 0.71 11.56 10.47
C MET A 114 1.78 10.75 9.74
N SER A 115 1.45 10.15 8.60
CA SER A 115 2.43 9.43 7.77
C SER A 115 3.47 10.36 7.14
N MET A 116 3.05 11.56 6.71
CA MET A 116 3.95 12.59 6.17
C MET A 116 4.85 13.17 7.26
N LEU A 117 4.34 13.36 8.47
CA LEU A 117 5.12 13.78 9.64
C LEU A 117 6.19 12.74 10.02
N CYS A 118 5.87 11.45 9.94
CA CYS A 118 6.83 10.37 10.19
C CYS A 118 7.94 10.28 9.14
N LEU A 119 7.75 10.83 7.95
CA LEU A 119 8.79 10.91 6.90
C LEU A 119 9.71 12.13 7.05
N LEU A 120 9.30 13.12 7.85
CA LEU A 120 10.04 14.36 8.10
C LEU A 120 10.99 14.27 9.32
N TYR A 121 10.89 13.21 10.12
CA TYR A 121 11.73 12.89 11.26
C TYR A 121 12.52 11.61 11.01
#